data_AF-A0A7X8KZ85-F1
#
_entry.id   AF-A0A7X8KZ85-F1
#
_cell.length_a   1.000
_cell.length_b   1.000
_cell.length_c   1.000
_cell.angle_alpha   90.00
_cell.angle_beta   90.00
_cell.angle_gamma   90.00
#
_symmetry.space_group_name_H-M   'P 1'
#
loop_
_entity.id
_entity.type
_entity.pdbx_description
1 polymer ?
#
loop_
_entity_poly.entity_id
_entity_poly.type
_entity_poly.pdbx_seq_one_letter_code
_entity_poly.pdbx_strand_id
1 'polypeptide(L)' 'VIVYSRNYVTNQILEEEGIKIHIMPSSELSRGRGGPRCMSMPLIRENL' A
#
# COMPACT_ATOMS: atom_id res chain seq x y z
N VAL A 1 6.11 -3.03 1.42
CA VAL A 1 4.71 -3.00 0.92
C VAL A 1 4.38 -1.66 0.29
N ILE A 2 3.43 -1.60 -0.65
CA ILE A 2 3.01 -0.37 -1.33
C ILE A 2 1.75 0.17 -0.64
N VAL A 3 1.76 1.44 -0.24
CA VAL A 3 0.69 2.07 0.55
C VAL A 3 0.34 3.46 0.01
N TYR A 4 -0.84 3.95 0.37
CA TYR A 4 -1.25 5.32 0.07
C TYR A 4 -0.74 6.30 1.12
N SER A 5 -0.42 7.53 0.68
CA SER A 5 0.02 8.62 1.57
C SER A 5 -1.05 9.07 2.57
N ARG A 6 -2.34 8.98 2.22
CA ARG A 6 -3.45 9.42 3.10
C ARG A 6 -3.61 8.61 4.39
N ASN A 7 -3.07 7.39 4.45
CA ASN A 7 -3.25 6.48 5.58
C ASN A 7 -2.13 6.64 6.61
N TYR A 8 -1.90 7.86 7.11
CA TYR A 8 -0.73 8.20 7.93
C TYR A 8 -0.63 7.36 9.23
N VAL A 9 -1.74 7.12 9.93
CA VAL A 9 -1.76 6.29 11.16
C VAL A 9 -1.30 4.87 10.87
N THR A 10 -1.86 4.23 9.84
CA THR A 10 -1.48 2.87 9.47
C THR A 10 -0.05 2.81 8.95
N ASN A 11 0.40 3.80 8.18
CA ASN A 11 1.76 3.86 7.68
C ASN A 11 2.78 3.96 8.83
N GLN A 12 2.49 4.79 9.84
CA GLN A 12 3.35 4.91 11.03
C GLN A 12 3.45 3.58 11.79
N ILE A 13 2.32 2.89 12.02
CA ILE A 13 2.33 1.57 12.67
C ILE A 13 3.18 0.57 11.86
N LEU A 14 3.06 0.56 10.52
CA LEU A 14 3.86 -0.30 9.67
C LEU A 14 5.36 0.01 9.78
N GLU A 15 5.73 1.29 9.84
CA GLU A 15 7.12 1.71 10.04
C GLU A 15 7.66 1.32 11.43
N GLU A 16 6.86 1.50 12.49
CA GLU A 16 7.21 1.12 13.87
C GLU A 16 7.44 -0.40 14.01
N GLU A 17 6.68 -1.21 13.28
CA GLU A 17 6.85 -2.67 13.18
C GLU A 17 8.02 -3.08 12.24
N GLY A 18 8.82 -2.12 11.76
CA GLY A 18 9.99 -2.38 10.92
C GLY A 18 9.66 -2.77 9.47
N ILE A 19 8.41 -2.58 9.02
CA ILE A 19 7.99 -2.91 7.66
C ILE A 19 8.38 -1.77 6.72
N LYS A 20 9.22 -2.08 5.72
CA LYS A 20 9.54 -1.13 4.66
C LYS A 20 8.30 -0.78 3.83
N ILE A 21 7.86 0.48 3.90
CA ILE A 21 6.75 1.00 3.12
C ILE A 21 7.21 1.80 1.90
N HIS A 22 6.44 1.72 0.82
CA HIS A 22 6.59 2.52 -0.39
C HIS A 22 5.32 3.34 -0.58
N ILE A 23 5.41 4.63 -0.28
CA ILE A 23 4.27 5.54 -0.24
C ILE A 23 4.01 6.11 -1.65
N MET A 24 2.76 6.04 -2.11
CA MET A 24 2.29 6.69 -3.33
C MET A 24 1.13 7.66 -3.02
N PRO A 25 0.96 8.75 -3.79
CA PRO A 25 -0.19 9.64 -3.64
C PRO A 25 -1.50 8.90 -3.95
N SER A 26 -2.54 9.15 -3.15
CA SER A 26 -3.83 8.47 -3.30
C SER A 26 -4.86 9.19 -4.16
N SER A 27 -4.74 10.52 -4.29
CA SER A 27 -5.60 11.46 -5.05
C SER A 27 -7.01 10.92 -5.37
N GLU A 28 -7.40 10.87 -6.64
CA GLU A 28 -8.72 10.38 -7.08
C GLU A 28 -8.87 8.86 -6.97
N LEU A 29 -7.79 8.08 -7.00
CA LEU A 29 -7.85 6.61 -6.95
C LEU A 29 -8.53 6.09 -5.70
N SER A 30 -8.29 6.75 -4.55
CA SER A 30 -8.93 6.36 -3.30
C SER A 30 -10.45 6.54 -3.30
N ARG A 31 -11.01 7.41 -4.15
CA ARG A 31 -12.46 7.61 -4.27
C ARG A 31 -13.15 6.41 -4.93
N GLY A 32 -12.43 5.66 -5.76
CA GLY A 32 -12.87 4.38 -6.30
C GLY A 32 -12.95 3.25 -5.27
N ARG A 33 -12.70 3.53 -3.98
CA ARG A 33 -12.74 2.57 -2.87
C ARG A 33 -11.74 1.40 -3.02
N GLY A 34 -10.63 1.63 -3.73
CA GLY A 34 -9.60 0.63 -4.01
C GLY A 34 -8.21 1.02 -3.50
N GLY A 35 -7.50 0.06 -2.90
CA GLY A 35 -6.09 0.18 -2.54
C GLY A 35 -5.13 -0.32 -3.64
N PRO A 36 -3.81 -0.16 -3.49
CA PRO A 36 -2.82 -0.71 -4.42
C PRO A 36 -3.01 -2.21 -4.68
N ARG A 37 -3.45 -2.96 -3.66
CA ARG A 37 -3.76 -4.39 -3.80
C ARG A 37 -4.95 -4.64 -4.74
N CYS A 38 -6.02 -3.86 -4.63
CA CYS A 38 -7.22 -3.96 -5.46
C CYS A 38 -6.91 -3.68 -6.95
N MET A 39 -5.89 -2.88 -7.22
CA MET A 39 -5.45 -2.51 -8.59
C MET A 39 -4.36 -3.45 -9.14
N SER A 40 -4.16 -4.61 -8.53
CA SER A 40 -3.05 -5.52 -8.89
C SER A 40 -3.52 -6.96 -9.04
N MET A 41 -2.96 -7.66 -10.04
CA MET A 41 -3.14 -9.10 -10.25
C MET A 41 -1.77 -9.76 -10.40
N PRO A 42 -1.16 -10.23 -9.29
CA PRO A 42 0.12 -10.93 -9.35
C PRO A 42 -0.06 -12.24 -10.09
N LEU A 43 0.70 -12.43 -11.18
CA LEU A 43 0.66 -13.65 -11.98
C LEU A 43 1.67 -14.69 -11.48
N ILE A 44 2.85 -14.23 -11.08
CA ILE A 44 3.97 -15.07 -10.62
C ILE A 44 4.62 -14.38 -9.42
N ARG A 45 5.02 -15.16 -8.42
CA ARG A 45 5.86 -14.74 -7.30
C ARG A 45 6.95 -15.79 -7.10
N GLU A 46 8.12 -15.34 -6.66
CA GLU A 46 9.17 -16.25 -6.19
C GLU A 46 8.67 -17.02 -4.95
N ASN A 47 9.19 -18.23 -4.74
CA ASN A 47 8.92 -19.00 -3.54
C ASN A 47 9.47 -18.25 -2.31
N LEU A 48 8.81 -18.46 -1.17
CA LEU A 48 9.21 -17.88 0.11
C LEU A 48 10.55 -18.42 0.61
#